data_AF-A0AAV0VFH9-F1
#
_entry.id   AF-A0AAV0VFH9-F1
#
_cell.length_a   1.000
_cell.length_b   1.000
_cell.length_c   1.000
_cell.angle_alpha   90.00
_cell.angle_beta   90.00
_cell.angle_gamma   90.00
#
_symmetry.space_group_name_H-M   'P 1'
#
loop_
_entity.id
_entity.type
_entity.pdbx_description
1 polymer ?
#
loop_
_entity_poly.entity_id
_entity_poly.type
_entity_poly.pdbx_seq_one_letter_code
_entity_poly.pdbx_strand_id
1 'polypeptide(L)' 'MVDFLNNHSDLLKGKHSATFTKHIAAKQWQELTDLLNSIPGPIKYWKAWRRVRTNKLKFILKRIFMIDEIGNDDI' A
#
# COMPACT_ATOMS: atom_id res chain seq x y z
N MET A 1 5.98 -0.30 4.48
CA MET A 1 4.70 -0.56 3.76
C MET A 1 4.30 -2.04 3.80
N VAL A 2 5.25 -2.96 3.64
CA VAL A 2 4.98 -4.41 3.78
C VAL A 2 4.47 -4.75 5.18
N ASP A 3 5.08 -4.22 6.24
CA ASP A 3 4.62 -4.39 7.62
C ASP A 3 3.21 -3.85 7.86
N PHE A 4 2.89 -2.68 7.29
CA PHE A 4 1.54 -2.11 7.34
C PHE A 4 0.52 -3.06 6.70
N LEU A 5 0.82 -3.60 5.51
CA LEU A 5 -0.08 -4.53 4.82
C LEU A 5 -0.23 -5.88 5.52
N ASN A 6 0.84 -6.36 6.17
CA ASN A 6 0.80 -7.56 7.00
C ASN A 6 -0.05 -7.34 8.26
N ASN A 7 0.13 -6.21 8.95
CA ASN A 7 -0.62 -5.84 10.14
C ASN A 7 -2.09 -5.48 9.84
N HIS A 8 -2.38 -5.05 8.61
CA HIS A 8 -3.74 -4.72 8.15
C HIS A 8 -4.25 -5.69 7.08
N SER A 9 -4.06 -7.01 7.30
CA SER A 9 -4.46 -8.04 6.32
C SER A 9 -5.96 -7.98 5.95
N ASP A 10 -6.83 -7.51 6.85
CA ASP A 10 -8.27 -7.32 6.61
C ASP A 10 -8.54 -6.21 5.58
N LEU A 11 -7.67 -5.20 5.54
CA LEU A 11 -7.69 -4.16 4.51
C LEU A 11 -7.55 -4.76 3.12
N LEU A 12 -6.80 -5.86 2.97
CA LEU A 12 -6.58 -6.58 1.71
C LEU A 12 -7.65 -7.64 1.43
N LYS A 13 -8.21 -8.27 2.46
CA LYS A 13 -9.29 -9.28 2.33
C LYS A 13 -10.64 -8.68 1.92
N GLY A 14 -10.95 -7.46 2.36
CA GLY A 14 -12.12 -6.71 1.87
C GLY A 14 -13.46 -7.24 2.36
N LYS A 15 -13.41 -8.21 3.27
CA LYS A 15 -14.55 -8.66 4.05
C LYS A 15 -14.68 -7.72 5.24
N HIS A 16 -15.85 -7.10 5.39
CA HIS A 16 -16.16 -6.33 6.58
C HIS A 16 -16.45 -7.33 7.71
N SER A 17 -15.68 -7.25 8.80
CA SER A 17 -15.94 -7.99 10.04
C SER A 17 -16.72 -7.08 11.00
N ALA A 18 -17.29 -7.63 12.07
CA ALA A 18 -17.92 -6.86 13.14
C ALA A 18 -16.97 -5.77 13.71
N THR A 19 -15.66 -6.00 13.65
CA THR A 19 -14.60 -5.08 14.08
C THR A 19 -13.96 -4.28 12.94
N PHE A 20 -14.27 -4.59 11.68
CA PHE A 20 -13.69 -3.94 10.49
C PHE A 20 -14.78 -3.26 9.66
N THR A 21 -15.15 -2.06 10.12
CA THR A 21 -16.20 -1.26 9.49
C THR A 21 -15.70 -0.53 8.24
N LYS A 22 -16.64 -0.04 7.41
CA LYS A 22 -16.34 0.80 6.26
C LYS A 22 -15.55 2.06 6.62
N HIS A 23 -15.77 2.61 7.83
CA HIS A 23 -15.04 3.78 8.33
C HIS A 23 -13.58 3.45 8.64
N ILE A 24 -13.33 2.34 9.36
CA ILE A 24 -11.98 1.85 9.66
C ILE A 24 -11.23 1.53 8.36
N ALA A 25 -11.89 0.86 7.42
CA ALA A 25 -11.33 0.55 6.12
C ALA A 25 -10.93 1.83 5.35
N ALA A 26 -11.78 2.87 5.35
CA ALA A 26 -11.48 4.13 4.68
C ALA A 26 -10.27 4.83 5.28
N LYS A 27 -10.16 4.87 6.62
CA LYS A 27 -9.02 5.46 7.32
C LYS A 27 -7.71 4.75 6.97
N GLN A 28 -7.69 3.42 7.04
CA GLN A 28 -6.50 2.64 6.69
C GLN A 28 -6.13 2.75 5.19
N TRP A 29 -7.11 2.92 4.30
CA TRP A 29 -6.85 3.20 2.88
C TRP A 29 -6.25 4.59 2.67
N GLN A 30 -6.65 5.58 3.45
CA GLN A 30 -6.07 6.92 3.41
C GLN A 30 -4.61 6.87 3.87
N GLU A 31 -4.32 6.24 5.01
CA GLU A 31 -2.95 6.09 5.53
C GLU A 31 -2.03 5.35 4.53
N LEU A 32 -2.52 4.26 3.93
CA LEU A 32 -1.80 3.54 2.88
C LEU A 32 -1.56 4.39 1.63
N THR A 33 -2.51 5.25 1.29
CA THR A 33 -2.41 6.15 0.13
C THR A 33 -1.37 7.23 0.34
N ASP A 34 -1.31 7.81 1.53
CA ASP A 34 -0.33 8.83 1.86
C ASP A 34 1.09 8.22 1.79
N LEU A 35 1.25 6.99 2.29
CA LEU A 35 2.50 6.23 2.18
C LEU A 35 2.85 5.83 0.73
N LEU A 36 1.85 5.56 -0.13
CA LEU A 36 2.08 5.25 -1.55
C LEU A 36 2.43 6.51 -2.35
N ASN A 37 1.81 7.63 -2.02
CA ASN A 37 2.02 8.91 -2.69
C ASN A 37 3.30 9.62 -2.21
N SER A 38 3.84 9.26 -1.03
CA SER A 38 5.14 9.73 -0.56
C SER A 38 6.31 9.12 -1.32
N ILE A 39 6.06 8.07 -2.12
CA ILE A 39 7.07 7.43 -2.95
C ILE A 39 7.02 8.03 -4.36
N PRO A 40 8.17 8.38 -4.98
CA PRO A 40 8.20 8.88 -6.35
C PRO A 40 7.51 7.89 -7.30
N GLY A 41 6.44 8.35 -7.94
CA GLY A 41 5.59 7.50 -8.76
C GLY A 41 4.20 8.08 -8.98
N PRO A 42 3.22 7.23 -9.37
CA PRO A 42 1.87 7.69 -9.67
C PRO A 42 1.13 8.12 -8.40
N ILE A 43 0.89 9.41 -8.23
CA ILE A 43 0.05 9.94 -7.15
C ILE A 43 -1.42 9.63 -7.46
N LYS A 44 -2.13 8.99 -6.51
CA LYS A 44 -3.56 8.65 -6.67
C LYS A 44 -4.34 8.84 -5.38
N TYR A 45 -5.66 9.03 -5.54
CA TYR A 45 -6.60 9.03 -4.42
C TYR A 45 -6.87 7.60 -3.90
N TRP A 46 -7.23 7.45 -2.63
CA TRP A 46 -7.34 6.15 -1.98
C TRP A 46 -8.35 5.19 -2.62
N LYS A 47 -9.46 5.71 -3.19
CA LYS A 47 -10.40 4.87 -3.95
C LYS A 47 -9.78 4.34 -5.24
N ALA A 48 -8.91 5.12 -5.89
CA ALA A 48 -8.18 4.67 -7.06
C ALA A 48 -7.13 3.63 -6.69
N TRP A 49 -6.40 3.81 -5.58
CA TRP A 49 -5.50 2.79 -5.03
C TRP A 49 -6.22 1.49 -4.67
N ARG A 50 -7.41 1.57 -4.07
CA ARG A 50 -8.26 0.42 -3.78
C ARG A 50 -8.65 -0.38 -5.03
N ARG A 51 -8.74 0.25 -6.20
CA ARG A 51 -9.05 -0.45 -7.48
C ARG A 51 -7.84 -1.20 -8.05
N VAL A 52 -6.62 -0.83 -7.65
CA VAL A 52 -5.33 -1.41 -8.10
C VAL A 52 -4.91 -2.64 -7.24
N ARG A 53 -5.71 -2.96 -6.22
CA ARG A 53 -5.42 -3.70 -4.98
C ARG A 53 -4.79 -5.10 -5.03
N THR A 54 -4.86 -5.88 -6.10
CA THR A 54 -4.47 -7.32 -5.99
C THR A 54 -3.18 -7.70 -6.70
N ASN A 55 -2.91 -7.21 -7.92
CA ASN A 55 -1.69 -7.56 -8.65
C ASN A 55 -0.70 -6.41 -8.74
N LYS A 56 -1.16 -5.20 -9.08
CA LYS A 56 -0.26 -4.06 -9.32
C LYS A 56 0.39 -3.51 -8.06
N LEU A 57 -0.29 -3.58 -6.90
CA LEU A 57 0.30 -3.10 -5.64
C LEU A 57 1.52 -3.93 -5.23
N LYS A 58 1.47 -5.26 -5.41
CA LYS A 58 2.63 -6.15 -5.20
C LYS A 58 3.78 -5.82 -6.14
N PHE A 59 3.50 -5.52 -7.41
CA PHE A 59 4.53 -5.10 -8.37
C PHE A 59 5.13 -3.73 -8.05
N ILE A 60 4.31 -2.76 -7.65
CA ILE A 60 4.75 -1.42 -7.26
C ILE A 60 5.66 -1.54 -6.03
N LEU A 61 5.24 -2.29 -5.01
CA LEU A 61 6.04 -2.56 -3.83
C LEU A 61 7.35 -3.26 -4.18
N LYS A 62 7.29 -4.34 -4.96
CA LYS A 62 8.48 -5.08 -5.38
C LYS A 62 9.44 -4.21 -6.20
N ARG A 63 8.92 -3.33 -7.07
CA ARG A 63 9.73 -2.42 -7.90
C ARG A 63 10.35 -1.29 -7.10
N ILE A 64 9.66 -0.76 -6.09
CA ILE A 64 10.20 0.30 -5.22
C ILE A 64 11.25 -0.29 -4.27
N PHE A 65 10.97 -1.43 -3.64
CA PHE A 65 11.88 -2.08 -2.69
C PHE A 65 13.06 -2.82 -3.36
N MET A 66 13.01 -3.12 -4.66
CA MET A 66 14.16 -3.65 -5.42
C MET A 66 15.12 -2.56 -5.94
N ILE A 67 14.82 -1.27 -5.74
CA ILE A 67 15.73 -0.18 -6.14
C ILE A 67 16.73 0.18 -5.02
N ASP A 68 16.49 -0.24 -3.78
CA ASP A 68 17.40 0.04 -2.65
C ASP A 68 18.69 -0.81 -2.65
N GLU A 69 18.79 -1.86 -3.49
CA GLU A 69 19.99 -2.72 -3.59
C GLU A 69 20.90 -2.39 -4.78
N ILE A 70 20.65 -1.29 -5.50
CA ILE A 70 21.56 -0.80 -6.55
C ILE A 70 21.83 0.69 -6.28
N GLY A 71 22.68 0.96 -5.29
CA GLY A 71 23.10 2.34 -5.06
C GLY A 71 23.69 2.62 -3.69
N ASN A 72 24.49 1.71 -3.13
CA ASN A 72 25.50 2.11 -2.16
C ASN A 72 26.65 1.10 -2.13
N ASP A 73 27.28 0.93 -3.30
CA ASP A 73 28.63 0.40 -3.39
C ASP A 73 29.42 1.41 -4.26
N ASP A 74 30.45 1.98 -3.65
CA ASP A 74 31.58 2.70 -4.25
C ASP A 74 31.34 4.13 -4.82
N ILE A 75 31.55 5.16 -3.98
CA ILE A 75 32.72 6.08 -3.96
C ILE A 75 32.50 7.17 -2.90
#